data_AF-A0A183AYS6-F1
#
_entry.id   AF-A0A183AYS6-F1
#
_cell.length_a   1.000
_cell.length_b   1.000
_cell.length_c   1.000
_cell.angle_alpha   90.00
_cell.angle_beta   90.00
_cell.angle_gamma   90.00
#
_symmetry.space_group_name_H-M   'P 1'
#
loop_
_entity.id
_entity.type
_entity.pdbx_description
1 polymer ?
#
loop_
_entity_poly.entity_id
_entity_poly.type
_entity_poly.pdbx_seq_one_letter_code
_entity_poly.pdbx_strand_id
1 'polypeptide(L)'
;MSSDLFQSAIDSVIEELDGVLAYQDDVLIFGLNKKEHDARFTQLLERFAAKNVAIKPFKCVFGVSELEFLGFAVDSRGYRPDPTRFKPLTNIESPKDQTHLRSVMGCLQYYSRFIPNFATRAQPLFCAQCSDAWEWSVECEDILRGLIRCVTDWLVLAPFSPSKPTTLIIDASDVGIGAVLEQEGCPVIFISHLLNAAEKGYSQTQKEALAVFWAV
;
A
#
# COMPACT_ATOMS: atom_id res chain seq x y z
N MET A 1 18.07 5.99 20.22
CA MET A 1 17.99 4.67 19.56
C MET A 1 17.73 4.92 18.08
N SER A 2 18.34 4.16 17.18
CA SER A 2 17.89 4.13 15.78
C SER A 2 16.49 3.51 15.69
N SER A 3 15.75 3.81 14.63
CA SER A 3 14.41 3.25 14.40
C SER A 3 14.42 1.72 14.38
N ASP A 4 15.46 1.11 13.81
CA ASP A 4 15.58 -0.36 13.73
C ASP A 4 15.80 -1.02 15.09
N LEU A 5 16.62 -0.41 15.96
CA LEU A 5 16.81 -0.90 17.32
C LEU A 5 15.53 -0.75 18.15
N PHE A 6 14.75 0.30 17.89
CA PHE A 6 13.46 0.49 18.55
C PHE A 6 12.43 -0.52 18.09
N GLN A 7 12.31 -0.75 16.77
CA GLN A 7 11.45 -1.79 16.21
C GLN A 7 11.78 -3.16 16.80
N SER A 8 13.04 -3.57 16.80
CA SER A 8 13.46 -4.85 17.37
C SER A 8 13.12 -4.99 18.86
N ALA A 9 13.25 -3.90 19.62
CA ALA A 9 12.86 -3.90 21.03
C ALA A 9 11.34 -4.06 21.21
N ILE A 10 10.53 -3.34 20.43
CA ILE A 10 9.06 -3.46 20.49
C ILE A 10 8.59 -4.82 20.01
N ASP A 11 9.16 -5.36 18.93
CA ASP A 11 8.86 -6.70 18.43
C ASP A 11 9.08 -7.76 19.51
N SER A 12 10.19 -7.67 20.24
CA SER A 12 10.47 -8.57 21.38
C SER A 12 9.50 -8.36 22.55
N VAL A 13 8.98 -7.14 22.76
CA VAL A 13 7.96 -6.90 23.78
C VAL A 13 6.65 -7.56 23.39
N ILE A 14 6.21 -7.43 22.13
CA ILE A 14 4.91 -7.94 21.66
C ILE A 14 4.96 -9.41 21.19
N GLU A 15 6.13 -10.05 21.24
CA GLU A 15 6.32 -11.44 20.85
C GLU A 15 5.30 -12.37 21.53
N GLU A 16 4.75 -13.31 20.77
CA GLU A 16 3.71 -14.27 21.18
C GLU A 16 2.34 -13.65 21.52
N LEU A 17 2.15 -12.34 21.37
CA LEU A 17 0.83 -11.72 21.49
C LEU A 17 0.06 -11.85 20.17
N ASP A 18 -1.00 -12.64 20.19
CA ASP A 18 -1.89 -12.79 19.06
C ASP A 18 -2.75 -11.52 18.83
N GLY A 19 -2.97 -11.16 17.58
CA GLY A 19 -3.74 -9.97 17.18
C GLY A 19 -3.11 -8.63 17.59
N VAL A 20 -1.79 -8.58 17.76
CA VAL A 20 -1.01 -7.36 18.01
C VAL A 20 0.04 -7.19 16.90
N LEU A 21 0.15 -5.98 16.36
CA LEU A 21 1.17 -5.61 15.39
C LEU A 21 1.84 -4.31 15.84
N ALA A 22 3.14 -4.18 15.59
CA ALA A 22 3.87 -2.95 15.86
C ALA A 22 4.62 -2.48 14.62
N TYR A 23 4.60 -1.17 14.39
CA TYR A 23 5.43 -0.51 13.41
C TYR A 23 5.96 0.79 14.00
N GLN A 24 7.27 0.84 14.22
CA GLN A 24 7.97 1.91 14.93
C GLN A 24 7.29 2.19 16.26
N ASP A 25 6.77 3.41 16.44
CA ASP A 25 6.13 3.89 17.66
C ASP A 25 4.64 3.51 17.76
N ASP A 26 4.03 2.96 16.70
CA ASP A 26 2.61 2.66 16.62
C ASP A 26 2.34 1.16 16.84
N VAL A 27 1.39 0.86 17.73
CA VAL A 27 0.95 -0.51 18.04
C VAL A 27 -0.54 -0.65 17.76
N LEU A 28 -0.87 -1.62 16.92
CA LEU A 28 -2.22 -1.96 16.49
C LEU A 28 -2.68 -3.23 17.20
N ILE A 29 -3.93 -3.22 17.67
CA ILE A 29 -4.58 -4.36 18.31
C ILE A 29 -5.92 -4.58 17.63
N PHE A 30 -6.22 -5.82 17.29
CA PHE A 30 -7.46 -6.17 16.60
C PHE A 30 -8.03 -7.49 17.12
N GLY A 31 -9.32 -7.70 16.91
CA GLY A 31 -10.05 -8.91 17.28
C GLY A 31 -11.33 -9.04 16.47
N LEU A 32 -11.84 -10.26 16.31
CA LEU A 32 -13.06 -10.51 15.54
C LEU A 32 -14.31 -9.98 16.25
N ASN A 33 -14.22 -9.81 17.58
CA ASN A 33 -15.27 -9.24 18.40
C ASN A 33 -14.67 -8.49 19.59
N LYS A 34 -15.53 -7.71 20.27
CA LYS A 34 -15.11 -6.90 21.42
C LYS A 34 -14.47 -7.71 22.54
N LYS A 35 -14.99 -8.91 22.84
CA LYS A 35 -14.48 -9.75 23.93
C LYS A 35 -13.04 -10.20 23.66
N GLU A 36 -12.78 -10.66 22.45
CA GLU A 36 -11.44 -11.06 22.00
C GLU A 36 -10.47 -9.86 21.96
N HIS A 37 -10.92 -8.74 21.38
CA HIS A 37 -10.13 -7.50 21.36
C HIS A 37 -9.75 -7.04 22.78
N ASP A 38 -10.70 -6.97 23.70
CA ASP A 38 -10.46 -6.50 25.07
C ASP A 38 -9.54 -7.46 25.84
N ALA A 39 -9.61 -8.77 25.56
CA ALA A 39 -8.68 -9.76 26.12
C ALA A 39 -7.24 -9.54 25.61
N ARG A 40 -7.06 -9.36 24.30
CA ARG A 40 -5.74 -9.05 23.69
C ARG A 40 -5.19 -7.72 24.20
N PHE A 41 -6.03 -6.70 24.31
CA PHE A 41 -5.66 -5.40 24.87
C PHE A 41 -5.15 -5.52 26.31
N THR A 42 -5.85 -6.31 27.15
CA THR A 42 -5.42 -6.56 28.53
C THR A 42 -4.04 -7.23 28.58
N GLN A 43 -3.81 -8.26 27.77
CA GLN A 43 -2.50 -8.94 27.69
C GLN A 43 -1.38 -8.00 27.26
N LEU A 44 -1.64 -7.11 26.29
CA LEU A 44 -0.66 -6.12 25.86
C LEU A 44 -0.31 -5.14 26.99
N LEU A 45 -1.30 -4.64 27.72
CA LEU A 45 -1.06 -3.71 28.84
C LEU A 45 -0.25 -4.38 29.96
N GLU A 46 -0.56 -5.63 30.29
CA GLU A 46 0.23 -6.42 31.25
C GLU A 46 1.68 -6.59 30.80
N ARG A 47 1.89 -6.87 29.50
CA ARG A 47 3.21 -7.00 28.90
C ARG A 47 3.99 -5.67 28.92
N PHE A 48 3.34 -4.57 28.57
CA PHE A 48 3.93 -3.23 28.63
C PHE A 48 4.32 -2.85 30.05
N ALA A 49 3.46 -3.12 31.03
CA ALA A 49 3.77 -2.90 32.44
C ALA A 49 4.98 -3.74 32.89
N ALA A 50 5.02 -5.03 32.54
CA ALA A 50 6.12 -5.93 32.90
C ALA A 50 7.47 -5.53 32.27
N LYS A 51 7.45 -4.94 31.08
CA LYS A 51 8.63 -4.51 30.32
C LYS A 51 8.95 -3.02 30.47
N ASN A 52 8.24 -2.30 31.34
CA ASN A 52 8.37 -0.85 31.56
C ASN A 52 8.20 -0.01 30.27
N VAL A 53 7.29 -0.42 29.38
CA VAL A 53 6.91 0.35 28.20
C VAL A 53 5.82 1.35 28.57
N ALA A 54 6.08 2.63 28.33
CA ALA A 54 5.13 3.70 28.63
C ALA A 54 4.32 4.08 27.39
N ILE A 55 2.99 4.14 27.53
CA ILE A 55 2.08 4.65 26.51
C ILE A 55 1.72 6.11 26.79
N LYS A 56 1.35 6.86 25.75
CA LYS A 56 0.84 8.24 25.86
C LYS A 56 -0.68 8.21 25.67
N PRO A 57 -1.51 8.17 26.74
CA PRO A 57 -2.94 7.85 26.62
C PRO A 57 -3.72 8.78 25.69
N PHE A 58 -3.36 10.07 25.65
CA PHE A 58 -4.01 11.07 24.81
C PHE A 58 -3.74 10.90 23.30
N LYS A 59 -2.75 10.07 22.92
CA LYS A 59 -2.46 9.70 21.53
C LYS A 59 -3.08 8.35 21.13
N CYS A 60 -3.65 7.62 22.10
CA CYS A 60 -4.21 6.30 21.85
C CYS A 60 -5.68 6.42 21.45
N VAL A 61 -6.10 5.56 20.52
CA VAL A 61 -7.49 5.39 20.11
C VAL A 61 -7.91 3.97 20.50
N PHE A 62 -9.06 3.82 21.17
CA PHE A 62 -9.48 2.54 21.74
C PHE A 62 -10.89 2.15 21.31
N GLY A 63 -11.10 0.87 21.02
CA GLY A 63 -12.44 0.28 20.85
C GLY A 63 -13.24 0.83 19.68
N VAL A 64 -12.57 1.30 18.63
CA VAL A 64 -13.18 1.85 17.42
C VAL A 64 -13.32 0.77 16.34
N SER A 65 -14.30 0.92 15.46
CA SER A 65 -14.51 0.03 14.30
C SER A 65 -13.66 0.41 13.08
N GLU A 66 -13.10 1.62 13.08
CA GLU A 66 -12.23 2.17 12.04
C GLU A 66 -11.16 3.04 12.69
N LEU A 67 -9.92 2.97 12.19
CA LEU A 67 -8.81 3.80 12.65
C LEU A 67 -7.81 4.12 11.53
N GLU A 68 -7.03 5.19 11.70
CA GLU A 68 -5.89 5.51 10.84
C GLU A 68 -4.65 4.75 11.32
N PHE A 69 -4.02 3.97 10.45
CA PHE A 69 -2.77 3.29 10.73
C PHE A 69 -1.84 3.37 9.51
N LEU A 70 -0.62 3.88 9.71
CA LEU A 70 0.39 4.05 8.66
C LEU A 70 -0.12 4.78 7.41
N GLY A 71 -1.02 5.76 7.57
CA GLY A 71 -1.60 6.52 6.46
C GLY A 71 -2.67 5.79 5.65
N PHE A 72 -3.23 4.72 6.22
CA PHE A 72 -4.40 4.03 5.71
C PHE A 72 -5.54 4.10 6.72
N ALA A 73 -6.77 4.22 6.24
CA ALA A 73 -7.94 3.94 7.05
C ALA A 73 -8.19 2.42 7.03
N VAL A 74 -8.23 1.81 8.20
CA VAL A 74 -8.37 0.36 8.40
C VAL A 74 -9.69 0.08 9.11
N ASP A 75 -10.48 -0.83 8.55
CA ASP A 75 -11.74 -1.32 9.14
C ASP A 75 -11.91 -2.83 8.88
N SER A 76 -13.08 -3.37 9.23
CA SER A 76 -13.39 -4.80 9.06
C SER A 76 -13.43 -5.29 7.59
N ARG A 77 -13.53 -4.39 6.62
CA ARG A 77 -13.50 -4.71 5.18
C ARG A 77 -12.08 -4.77 4.64
N GLY A 78 -11.15 -4.11 5.31
CA GLY A 78 -9.74 -4.05 4.93
C GLY A 78 -9.17 -2.65 5.10
N TYR A 79 -8.27 -2.27 4.21
CA TYR A 79 -7.57 -0.99 4.29
C TYR A 79 -7.70 -0.20 2.99
N ARG A 80 -7.73 1.13 3.14
CA ARG A 80 -7.86 2.09 2.04
C ARG A 80 -6.97 3.29 2.29
N PRO A 81 -6.59 4.06 1.26
CA PRO A 81 -5.87 5.31 1.42
C PRO A 81 -6.59 6.22 2.43
N ASP A 82 -5.86 6.80 3.36
CA ASP A 82 -6.43 7.80 4.27
C ASP A 82 -6.87 9.02 3.46
N PRO A 83 -8.17 9.39 3.49
CA PRO A 83 -8.68 10.55 2.76
C PRO A 83 -7.95 11.85 3.11
N THR A 84 -7.49 12.01 4.36
CA THR A 84 -6.83 13.23 4.80
C THR A 84 -5.42 13.37 4.19
N ARG A 85 -4.68 12.26 4.11
CA ARG A 85 -3.33 12.21 3.50
C ARG A 85 -3.36 12.19 1.99
N PHE A 86 -4.42 11.65 1.40
CA PHE A 86 -4.57 11.59 -0.06
C PHE A 86 -5.18 12.88 -0.64
N LYS A 87 -5.96 13.65 0.13
CA LYS A 87 -6.58 14.92 -0.31
C LYS A 87 -5.63 15.94 -0.96
N PRO A 88 -4.36 16.09 -0.53
CA PRO A 88 -3.42 16.94 -1.25
C PRO A 88 -3.18 16.48 -2.69
N LEU A 89 -3.15 15.16 -2.95
CA LEU A 89 -3.00 14.60 -4.30
C LEU A 89 -4.25 14.82 -5.16
N THR A 90 -5.45 14.77 -4.57
CA THR A 90 -6.68 15.03 -5.33
C THR A 90 -6.75 16.45 -5.86
N ASN A 91 -6.19 17.41 -5.12
CA ASN A 91 -6.22 18.83 -5.43
C ASN A 91 -4.90 19.33 -6.02
N ILE A 92 -4.00 18.42 -6.41
CA ILE A 92 -2.66 18.82 -6.86
C ILE A 92 -2.74 19.60 -8.17
N GLU A 93 -2.01 20.71 -8.25
CA GLU A 93 -1.85 21.44 -9.51
C GLU A 93 -1.08 20.58 -10.52
N SER A 94 -1.30 20.84 -11.81
CA SER A 94 -0.50 20.21 -12.86
C SER A 94 0.99 20.47 -12.61
N PRO A 95 1.85 19.45 -12.77
CA PRO A 95 3.29 19.60 -12.69
C PRO A 95 3.79 20.74 -13.57
N LYS A 96 4.67 21.58 -13.02
CA LYS A 96 5.27 22.74 -13.71
C LYS A 96 6.68 22.45 -14.19
N ASP A 97 7.29 21.42 -13.64
CA ASP A 97 8.63 20.93 -13.94
C ASP A 97 8.78 19.45 -13.54
N GLN A 98 9.91 18.86 -13.91
CA GLN A 98 10.25 17.47 -13.61
C GLN A 98 10.42 17.18 -12.13
N THR A 99 10.81 18.18 -11.33
CA THR A 99 11.02 18.03 -9.89
C THR A 99 9.68 17.86 -9.19
N HIS A 100 8.71 18.69 -9.54
CA HIS A 100 7.34 18.59 -9.08
C HIS A 100 6.74 17.25 -9.50
N LEU A 101 6.88 16.85 -10.77
CA LEU A 101 6.41 15.54 -11.24
C LEU A 101 7.04 14.37 -10.48
N ARG A 102 8.36 14.41 -10.19
CA ARG A 102 9.04 13.41 -9.34
C ARG A 102 8.45 13.32 -7.94
N SER A 103 8.15 14.46 -7.33
CA SER A 103 7.47 14.48 -6.03
C SER A 103 6.07 13.85 -6.10
N VAL A 104 5.26 14.21 -7.10
CA VAL A 104 3.90 13.65 -7.27
C VAL A 104 3.94 12.14 -7.48
N MET A 105 4.82 11.68 -8.38
CA MET A 105 4.97 10.25 -8.67
C MET A 105 5.51 9.46 -7.49
N GLY A 106 6.41 10.03 -6.69
CA GLY A 106 6.87 9.40 -5.44
C GLY A 106 5.71 9.17 -4.47
N CYS A 107 4.80 10.14 -4.35
CA CYS A 107 3.59 9.97 -3.56
C CYS A 107 2.63 8.93 -4.17
N LEU A 108 2.40 8.95 -5.49
CA LEU A 108 1.54 7.96 -6.15
C LEU A 108 2.10 6.54 -6.08
N GLN A 109 3.43 6.38 -6.13
CA GLN A 109 4.08 5.08 -6.00
C GLN A 109 3.76 4.42 -4.65
N TYR A 110 3.65 5.21 -3.57
CA TYR A 110 3.25 4.70 -2.25
C TYR A 110 1.85 4.05 -2.28
N TYR A 111 0.93 4.62 -3.07
CA TYR A 111 -0.43 4.13 -3.28
C TYR A 111 -0.59 3.22 -4.52
N SER A 112 0.49 2.87 -5.21
CA SER A 112 0.45 2.05 -6.44
C SER A 112 -0.22 0.70 -6.21
N ARG A 113 -0.18 0.18 -4.99
CA ARG A 113 -0.85 -1.06 -4.56
C ARG A 113 -2.37 -1.04 -4.71
N PHE A 114 -2.98 0.14 -4.88
CA PHE A 114 -4.42 0.34 -5.12
C PHE A 114 -4.74 0.60 -6.60
N ILE A 115 -3.73 0.57 -7.48
CA ILE A 115 -3.90 0.97 -8.88
C ILE A 115 -3.58 -0.24 -9.76
N PRO A 116 -4.59 -0.82 -10.43
CA PRO A 116 -4.37 -1.89 -11.41
C PRO A 116 -3.42 -1.41 -12.51
N ASN A 117 -2.41 -2.23 -12.83
CA ASN A 117 -1.43 -1.97 -13.88
C ASN A 117 -0.75 -0.59 -13.78
N PHE A 118 -0.47 -0.13 -12.54
CA PHE A 118 0.13 1.18 -12.27
C PHE A 118 1.35 1.47 -13.16
N ALA A 119 2.33 0.56 -13.19
CA ALA A 119 3.59 0.76 -13.90
C ALA A 119 3.38 1.03 -15.39
N THR A 120 2.54 0.21 -16.05
CA THR A 120 2.17 0.38 -17.45
C THR A 120 1.43 1.70 -17.69
N ARG A 121 0.44 2.02 -16.85
CA ARG A 121 -0.35 3.26 -16.99
C ARG A 121 0.48 4.51 -16.74
N ALA A 122 1.42 4.46 -15.81
CA ALA A 122 2.31 5.55 -15.45
C ALA A 122 3.50 5.70 -16.40
N GLN A 123 3.68 4.82 -17.40
CA GLN A 123 4.83 4.85 -18.30
C GLN A 123 5.06 6.21 -18.98
N PRO A 124 4.02 6.91 -19.51
CA PRO A 124 4.23 8.22 -20.09
C PRO A 124 4.72 9.27 -19.08
N LEU A 125 4.29 9.16 -17.81
CA LEU A 125 4.76 10.02 -16.74
C LEU A 125 6.22 9.76 -16.38
N PHE A 126 6.66 8.49 -16.35
CA PHE A 126 8.07 8.16 -16.16
C PHE A 126 8.95 8.70 -17.30
N CYS A 127 8.45 8.66 -18.54
CA CYS A 127 9.14 9.28 -19.67
C CYS A 127 9.25 10.81 -19.51
N ALA A 128 8.18 11.48 -19.08
CA ALA A 128 8.18 12.93 -18.84
C ALA A 128 9.15 13.36 -17.72
N GLN A 129 9.45 12.48 -16.75
CA GLN A 129 10.46 12.74 -15.70
C GLN A 129 11.90 12.71 -16.20
N CYS A 130 12.16 11.96 -17.27
CA CYS A 130 13.50 11.67 -17.77
C CYS A 130 13.81 12.37 -19.11
N SER A 131 12.88 13.17 -19.63
CA SER A 131 13.06 13.92 -20.88
C SER A 131 14.14 15.01 -20.74
N ASP A 132 14.84 15.35 -21.82
CA ASP A 132 15.80 16.47 -21.83
C ASP A 132 15.11 17.84 -21.75
N ALA A 133 13.91 17.93 -22.33
CA ALA A 133 13.06 19.12 -22.29
C ALA A 133 11.79 18.84 -21.48
N TRP A 134 11.38 19.80 -20.65
CA TRP A 134 10.11 19.71 -19.93
C TRP A 134 8.94 19.96 -20.88
N GLU A 135 8.19 18.89 -21.16
CA GLU A 135 6.96 18.94 -21.93
C GLU A 135 5.85 18.25 -21.13
N TRP A 136 4.76 18.97 -20.88
CA TRP A 136 3.59 18.44 -20.19
C TRP A 136 2.43 18.37 -21.17
N SER A 137 2.13 17.16 -21.65
CA SER A 137 1.07 16.92 -22.61
C SER A 137 -0.30 16.73 -21.95
N VAL A 138 -1.36 16.92 -22.73
CA VAL A 138 -2.74 16.60 -22.29
C VAL A 138 -2.86 15.12 -21.90
N GLU A 139 -2.19 14.23 -22.62
CA GLU A 139 -2.13 12.80 -22.29
C GLU A 139 -1.51 12.55 -20.90
N CYS A 140 -0.40 13.22 -20.56
CA CYS A 140 0.21 13.11 -19.24
C CYS A 140 -0.75 13.61 -18.14
N GLU A 141 -1.44 14.72 -18.39
CA GLU A 141 -2.44 15.24 -17.45
C GLU A 141 -3.58 14.23 -17.24
N ASP A 142 -4.15 13.68 -18.31
CA ASP A 142 -5.26 12.72 -18.24
C ASP A 142 -4.85 11.44 -17.50
N ILE A 143 -3.64 10.93 -17.76
CA ILE A 143 -3.08 9.78 -17.05
C ILE A 143 -2.92 10.08 -15.57
N LEU A 144 -2.31 11.22 -15.22
CA LEU A 144 -2.10 11.62 -13.83
C LEU A 144 -3.44 11.70 -13.08
N ARG A 145 -4.44 12.36 -13.67
CA ARG A 145 -5.78 12.46 -13.08
C ARG A 145 -6.46 11.10 -12.98
N GLY A 146 -6.31 10.24 -13.98
CA GLY A 146 -6.84 8.88 -13.97
C GLY A 146 -6.22 8.01 -12.86
N LEU A 147 -4.91 8.12 -12.62
CA LEU A 147 -4.23 7.41 -11.54
C LEU A 147 -4.71 7.90 -10.16
N ILE A 148 -4.82 9.22 -9.98
CA ILE A 148 -5.34 9.82 -8.75
C ILE A 148 -6.77 9.34 -8.48
N ARG A 149 -7.63 9.33 -9.50
CA ARG A 149 -9.03 8.87 -9.39
C ARG A 149 -9.14 7.40 -8.97
N CYS A 150 -8.30 6.52 -9.52
CA CYS A 150 -8.30 5.11 -9.11
C CYS A 150 -8.05 4.92 -7.60
N VAL A 151 -7.25 5.80 -7.00
CA VAL A 151 -6.98 5.76 -5.55
C VAL A 151 -8.13 6.37 -4.75
N THR A 152 -8.84 7.38 -5.29
CA THR A 152 -9.98 8.01 -4.59
C THR A 152 -11.28 7.23 -4.66
N ASP A 153 -11.49 6.42 -5.69
CA ASP A 153 -12.77 5.75 -5.97
C ASP A 153 -13.07 4.57 -5.02
N TRP A 154 -12.57 4.67 -3.78
CA TRP A 154 -12.82 3.78 -2.65
C TRP A 154 -12.50 2.31 -2.94
N LEU A 155 -11.35 2.06 -3.57
CA LEU A 155 -10.82 0.71 -3.67
C LEU A 155 -10.33 0.26 -2.29
N VAL A 156 -11.10 -0.63 -1.65
CA VAL A 156 -10.71 -1.28 -0.41
C VAL A 156 -9.91 -2.52 -0.76
N LEU A 157 -8.70 -2.63 -0.24
CA LEU A 157 -7.91 -3.86 -0.31
C LEU A 157 -8.23 -4.72 0.90
N ALA A 158 -8.59 -5.97 0.64
CA ALA A 158 -8.86 -6.96 1.67
C ALA A 158 -7.56 -7.33 2.41
N PRO A 159 -7.63 -7.64 3.71
CA PRO A 159 -6.49 -8.19 4.43
C PRO A 159 -6.21 -9.61 3.92
N PHE A 160 -4.93 -9.93 3.75
CA PHE A 160 -4.53 -11.29 3.38
C PHE A 160 -4.84 -12.27 4.50
N SER A 161 -5.40 -13.43 4.15
CA SER A 161 -5.67 -14.52 5.08
C SER A 161 -4.99 -15.81 4.62
N PRO A 162 -4.06 -16.38 5.39
CA PRO A 162 -3.38 -17.64 5.03
C PRO A 162 -4.32 -18.85 4.92
N SER A 163 -5.51 -18.79 5.52
CA SER A 163 -6.49 -19.88 5.51
C SER A 163 -7.43 -19.85 4.30
N LYS A 164 -7.41 -18.78 3.50
CA LYS A 164 -8.29 -18.60 2.34
C LYS A 164 -7.58 -19.02 1.04
N PRO A 165 -8.31 -19.61 0.08
CA PRO A 165 -7.76 -19.85 -1.25
C PRO A 165 -7.40 -18.51 -1.90
N THR A 166 -6.27 -18.51 -2.59
CA THR A 166 -5.73 -17.31 -3.22
C THR A 166 -5.70 -17.47 -4.73
N THR A 167 -6.17 -16.47 -5.44
CA THR A 167 -6.16 -16.41 -6.91
C THR A 167 -5.23 -15.31 -7.34
N LEU A 168 -4.26 -15.65 -8.18
CA LEU A 168 -3.37 -14.69 -8.81
C LEU A 168 -3.83 -14.48 -10.25
N ILE A 169 -4.24 -13.26 -10.58
CA ILE A 169 -4.62 -12.88 -11.93
C ILE A 169 -3.49 -12.04 -12.48
N ILE A 170 -2.95 -12.44 -13.64
CA ILE A 170 -1.84 -11.77 -14.29
C ILE A 170 -2.28 -11.12 -15.60
N ASP A 171 -1.58 -10.06 -15.97
CA ASP A 171 -1.73 -9.37 -17.25
C ASP A 171 -0.35 -8.98 -17.78
N ALA A 172 -0.18 -9.02 -19.09
CA ALA A 172 1.09 -8.74 -19.76
C ALA A 172 0.85 -7.94 -21.04
N SER A 173 1.59 -6.85 -21.18
CA SER A 173 1.55 -5.96 -22.34
C SER A 173 2.95 -5.72 -22.89
N ASP A 174 3.04 -5.02 -24.03
CA ASP A 174 4.34 -4.61 -24.61
C ASP A 174 5.11 -3.59 -23.76
N VAL A 175 4.42 -2.95 -22.82
CA VAL A 175 5.00 -1.92 -21.95
C VAL A 175 5.44 -2.49 -20.61
N GLY A 176 4.59 -3.33 -20.01
CA GLY A 176 4.72 -3.79 -18.63
C GLY A 176 3.85 -5.00 -18.34
N ILE A 177 4.12 -5.60 -17.19
CA ILE A 177 3.36 -6.70 -16.60
C ILE A 177 2.66 -6.22 -15.34
N GLY A 178 1.55 -6.86 -15.01
CA GLY A 178 0.77 -6.59 -13.82
C GLY A 178 0.19 -7.86 -13.24
N ALA A 179 -0.12 -7.83 -11.96
CA ALA A 179 -0.87 -8.87 -11.31
C ALA A 179 -1.75 -8.31 -10.18
N VAL A 180 -2.84 -9.01 -9.90
CA VAL A 180 -3.65 -8.81 -8.70
C VAL A 180 -3.71 -10.12 -7.93
N LEU A 181 -3.41 -10.02 -6.64
CA LEU A 181 -3.68 -11.08 -5.68
C LEU A 181 -5.10 -10.89 -5.15
N GLU A 182 -5.92 -11.92 -5.26
CA GLU A 182 -7.33 -11.88 -4.86
C GLU A 182 -7.66 -13.04 -3.91
N GLN A 183 -8.54 -12.79 -2.95
CA GLN A 183 -9.15 -13.82 -2.12
C GLN A 183 -10.67 -13.62 -2.10
N GLU A 184 -11.42 -14.65 -2.47
CA GLU A 184 -12.90 -14.65 -2.44
C GLU A 184 -13.57 -13.51 -3.25
N GLY A 185 -13.05 -13.11 -4.41
CA GLY A 185 -13.63 -11.98 -5.17
C GLY A 185 -13.05 -10.61 -4.79
N CYS A 186 -12.20 -10.54 -3.75
CA CYS A 186 -11.72 -9.27 -3.21
C CYS A 186 -10.20 -9.10 -3.44
N PRO A 187 -9.76 -7.96 -4.01
CA PRO A 187 -8.35 -7.70 -4.23
C PRO A 187 -7.62 -7.48 -2.90
N VAL A 188 -6.49 -8.15 -2.73
CA VAL A 188 -5.58 -8.01 -1.58
C VAL A 188 -4.48 -7.01 -1.90
N ILE A 189 -3.92 -7.09 -3.11
CA ILE A 189 -2.87 -6.18 -3.58
C ILE A 189 -2.80 -6.18 -5.11
N PHE A 190 -2.55 -5.00 -5.69
CA PHE A 190 -2.13 -4.85 -7.08
C PHE A 190 -0.62 -4.64 -7.15
N ILE A 191 0.04 -5.36 -8.05
CA ILE A 191 1.46 -5.21 -8.33
C ILE A 191 1.65 -4.99 -9.84
N SER A 192 2.63 -4.18 -10.20
CA SER A 192 2.99 -4.01 -11.61
C SER A 192 4.47 -3.64 -11.80
N HIS A 193 5.00 -3.95 -12.98
CA HIS A 193 6.40 -3.75 -13.32
C HIS A 193 6.55 -3.40 -14.81
N LEU A 194 7.43 -2.45 -15.11
CA LEU A 194 7.75 -2.10 -16.50
C LEU A 194 8.75 -3.10 -17.08
N LEU A 195 8.52 -3.53 -18.32
CA LEU A 195 9.47 -4.39 -19.00
C LEU A 195 10.78 -3.65 -19.27
N ASN A 196 11.90 -4.29 -18.99
CA ASN A 196 13.21 -3.81 -19.40
C ASN A 196 13.43 -4.00 -20.90
N ALA A 197 14.55 -3.48 -21.43
CA ALA A 197 14.83 -3.53 -22.87
C ALA A 197 14.88 -4.96 -23.45
N ALA A 198 15.36 -5.94 -22.67
CA ALA A 198 15.41 -7.34 -23.11
C ALA A 198 14.01 -7.98 -23.07
N GLU A 199 13.25 -7.74 -21.99
CA GLU A 199 11.91 -8.31 -21.79
C GLU A 199 10.89 -7.77 -22.80
N LYS A 200 11.06 -6.55 -23.30
CA LYS A 200 10.21 -6.01 -24.38
C LYS A 200 10.29 -6.84 -25.66
N GLY A 201 11.44 -7.48 -25.92
CA GLY A 201 11.65 -8.35 -27.08
C GLY A 201 11.04 -9.74 -26.95
N TYR A 202 10.49 -10.08 -25.79
CA TYR A 202 9.80 -11.35 -25.58
C TYR A 202 8.49 -11.43 -26.37
N SER A 203 8.14 -12.63 -26.82
CA SER A 203 6.81 -12.90 -27.37
C SER A 203 5.73 -12.71 -26.30
N GLN A 204 4.48 -12.52 -26.70
CA GLN A 204 3.38 -12.35 -25.76
C GLN A 204 3.29 -13.50 -24.73
N THR A 205 3.44 -14.75 -25.19
CA THR A 205 3.45 -15.92 -24.31
C THR A 205 4.62 -15.91 -23.32
N GLN A 206 5.79 -15.42 -23.74
CA GLN A 206 6.94 -15.26 -22.85
C GLN A 206 6.73 -14.13 -21.82
N LYS A 207 6.04 -13.04 -22.20
CA LYS A 207 5.67 -11.95 -21.29
C LYS A 207 4.63 -12.42 -20.26
N GLU A 208 3.66 -13.23 -20.67
CA GLU A 208 2.70 -13.86 -19.75
C GLU A 208 3.40 -14.79 -18.76
N ALA A 209 4.31 -15.65 -19.25
CA ALA A 209 5.11 -16.51 -18.38
C ALA A 209 6.00 -15.71 -17.41
N LEU A 210 6.59 -14.60 -17.86
CA LEU A 210 7.33 -13.67 -17.02
C LEU A 210 6.43 -13.04 -15.96
N ALA A 211 5.20 -12.64 -16.31
CA ALA A 211 4.24 -12.08 -15.36
C ALA A 211 3.89 -13.08 -14.25
N VAL A 212 3.71 -14.37 -14.58
CA VAL A 212 3.53 -15.43 -13.57
C VAL A 212 4.78 -15.54 -12.69
N PHE A 213 5.96 -15.66 -13.29
CA PHE A 213 7.20 -15.86 -12.54
C PHE A 213 7.53 -14.70 -11.61
N TRP A 214 7.30 -13.46 -12.05
CA TRP A 214 7.58 -12.26 -11.27
C TRP A 214 6.59 -12.04 -10.13
N ALA A 215 5.33 -12.47 -10.30
CA ALA A 215 4.27 -12.24 -9.33
C ALA A 215 4.20 -13.27 -8.18
N VAL A 216 4.92 -14.40 -8.30
CA VAL A 216 5.01 -15.48 -7.30
C VAL A 216 6.29 -15.34 -6.48
#